data_AF-A0A967WPV2-F1
#
_entry.id   AF-A0A967WPV2-F1
#
_cell.length_a   1.000
_cell.length_b   1.000
_cell.length_c   1.000
_cell.angle_alpha   90.00
_cell.angle_beta   90.00
_cell.angle_gamma   90.00
#
_symmetry.space_group_name_H-M   'P 1'
#
loop_
_entity.id
_entity.type
_entity.pdbx_description
1 polymer ?
#
loop_
_entity_poly.entity_id
_entity_poly.type
_entity_poly.pdbx_seq_one_letter_code
_entity_poly.pdbx_strand_id
1 'polypeptide(L)' 'MTANSRLTAQLPVAGKLPAMSDQGCPECGAANFIQIDLTLADGTEVTFCSCHRCENRWWNKGGKALKLDAVLKLARKAK' A
#
# COMPACT_ATOMS: atom_id res chain seq x y z
N MET A 1 -51.53 4.74 5.73
CA MET A 1 -50.39 3.84 5.92
C MET A 1 -49.31 4.27 4.94
N THR A 2 -48.25 4.93 5.40
CA THR A 2 -47.09 5.21 4.54
C THR A 2 -45.83 5.14 5.38
N ALA A 3 -44.92 4.28 4.94
CA ALA A 3 -43.81 3.71 5.70
C ALA A 3 -42.68 4.72 5.93
N ASN A 4 -42.17 4.79 7.17
CA ASN A 4 -40.97 5.55 7.49
C ASN A 4 -39.76 4.63 7.32
N SER A 5 -39.11 4.71 6.16
CA SER A 5 -38.03 3.80 5.77
C SER A 5 -36.68 4.27 6.33
N ARG A 6 -36.04 3.35 7.04
CA ARG A 6 -34.74 3.40 7.72
C ARG A 6 -33.71 4.39 7.16
N LEU A 7 -33.27 5.31 8.01
CA LEU A 7 -32.02 6.07 7.83
C LEU A 7 -30.84 5.08 7.80
N THR A 8 -30.21 4.93 6.64
CA THR A 8 -28.94 4.18 6.52
C THR A 8 -27.81 5.15 6.84
N ALA A 9 -27.17 5.01 8.01
CA ALA A 9 -25.96 5.74 8.31
C ALA A 9 -24.81 5.21 7.43
N GLN A 10 -24.47 5.95 6.38
CA GLN A 10 -23.30 5.70 5.56
C GLN A 10 -22.18 6.63 6.06
N LEU A 11 -21.17 6.08 6.72
CA LEU A 11 -19.94 6.83 6.98
C LEU A 11 -19.16 6.96 5.66
N PRO A 12 -18.72 8.18 5.26
CA PRO A 12 -17.79 8.30 4.15
C PRO A 12 -16.40 7.88 4.65
N VAL A 13 -15.94 6.68 4.28
CA VAL A 13 -14.51 6.38 4.34
C VAL A 13 -13.84 7.15 3.21
N ALA A 14 -13.57 8.44 3.45
CA ALA A 14 -12.64 9.21 2.64
C ALA A 14 -11.19 8.80 2.98
N GLY A 15 -10.92 7.49 2.95
CA GLY A 15 -9.57 7.00 2.81
C GLY A 15 -9.21 7.21 1.36
N LYS A 16 -8.23 8.09 1.08
CA LYS A 16 -7.62 8.15 -0.24
C LYS A 16 -7.17 6.74 -0.57
N LEU A 17 -7.84 6.10 -1.53
CA LEU A 17 -7.41 4.78 -1.99
C LEU A 17 -5.94 4.93 -2.39
N PRO A 18 -5.03 4.08 -1.88
CA PRO A 18 -3.67 4.08 -2.38
C PRO A 18 -3.80 3.94 -3.89
N ALA A 19 -3.02 4.74 -4.64
CA ALA A 19 -2.95 4.59 -6.08
C ALA A 19 -2.58 3.13 -6.33
N MET A 20 -3.58 2.32 -6.73
CA MET A 20 -3.35 0.95 -7.17
C MET A 20 -2.38 1.11 -8.33
N SER A 21 -1.11 0.77 -8.07
CA SER A 21 -0.14 0.71 -9.13
C SER A 21 -0.69 -0.28 -10.14
N ASP A 22 -0.81 0.12 -11.40
CA ASP A 22 -1.34 -0.69 -12.53
C ASP A 22 -0.56 -2.02 -12.73
N GLN A 23 0.48 -2.24 -11.92
CA GLN A 23 1.26 -3.45 -11.88
C GLN A 23 0.76 -4.38 -10.77
N GLY A 24 0.30 -5.57 -11.18
CA GLY A 24 0.02 -6.68 -10.28
C GLY A 24 1.25 -7.14 -9.48
N CYS A 25 1.04 -8.08 -8.55
CA CYS A 25 2.14 -8.71 -7.80
C CYS A 25 3.23 -9.20 -8.76
N PRO A 26 4.51 -8.86 -8.56
CA PRO A 26 5.59 -9.21 -9.49
C PRO A 26 5.86 -10.71 -9.57
N GLU A 27 5.44 -11.48 -8.56
CA GLU A 27 5.64 -12.94 -8.51
C GLU A 27 4.47 -13.70 -9.14
N CYS A 28 3.21 -13.36 -8.81
CA CYS A 28 2.05 -14.16 -9.21
C CYS A 28 1.04 -13.42 -10.10
N GLY A 29 1.28 -12.14 -10.42
CA GLY A 29 0.43 -11.31 -11.27
C GLY A 29 -0.89 -10.84 -10.64
N ALA A 30 -1.22 -11.23 -9.41
CA ALA A 30 -2.49 -10.85 -8.80
C ALA A 30 -2.55 -9.35 -8.50
N ALA A 31 -3.68 -8.72 -8.82
CA ALA A 31 -3.96 -7.31 -8.48
C ALA A 31 -4.36 -7.11 -7.00
N ASN A 32 -4.62 -8.20 -6.27
CA ASN A 32 -5.00 -8.13 -4.85
C ASN A 32 -3.75 -8.10 -3.95
N PHE A 33 -3.30 -6.89 -3.62
CA PHE A 33 -2.21 -6.63 -2.68
C PHE A 33 -2.47 -5.31 -1.94
N ILE A 34 -1.92 -5.18 -0.74
CA ILE A 34 -1.87 -3.89 -0.04
C ILE A 34 -0.66 -3.10 -0.47
N GLN A 35 -0.79 -1.77 -0.45
CA GLN A 35 0.27 -0.82 -0.67
C GLN A 35 0.27 0.19 0.50
N ILE A 36 1.42 0.40 1.13
CA ILE A 36 1.60 1.31 2.26
C ILE A 36 2.76 2.24 1.93
N ASP A 37 2.50 3.54 1.90
CA ASP A 37 3.54 4.56 1.75
C ASP A 37 4.17 4.86 3.11
N LEU A 38 5.50 4.91 3.15
CA LEU A 38 6.30 5.06 4.36
C LEU A 38 7.37 6.14 4.12
N THR A 39 7.58 7.00 5.12
CA THR A 39 8.71 7.92 5.16
C THR A 39 9.74 7.38 6.15
N LEU A 40 10.95 7.08 5.67
CA LEU A 40 12.07 6.65 6.51
C LEU A 40 12.62 7.84 7.31
N ALA A 41 13.42 7.56 8.34
CA ALA A 41 13.95 8.58 9.24
C ALA A 41 14.82 9.64 8.54
N ASP A 42 15.44 9.30 7.41
CA ASP A 42 16.22 10.23 6.59
C ASP A 42 15.35 11.06 5.60
N GLY A 43 14.03 10.98 5.73
CA GLY A 43 13.05 11.62 4.85
C GLY A 43 12.80 10.85 3.55
N THR A 44 13.48 9.72 3.29
CA THR A 44 13.26 8.93 2.08
C THR A 44 11.87 8.33 2.08
N GLU A 45 11.09 8.61 1.03
CA GLU A 45 9.81 7.94 0.77
C GLU A 45 10.03 6.58 0.10
N VAL A 46 9.40 5.56 0.65
CA VAL A 46 9.32 4.20 0.10
C VAL A 46 7.90 3.68 0.19
N THR A 47 7.57 2.74 -0.68
CA THR A 47 6.28 2.06 -0.67
C THR A 47 6.51 0.58 -0.38
N PHE A 48 5.84 0.07 0.64
CA PHE A 48 5.80 -1.36 0.96
C PHE A 48 4.55 -2.00 0.34
N CYS A 49 4.72 -3.16 -0.28
CA CYS A 49 3.63 -3.93 -0.86
C CYS A 49 3.63 -5.37 -0.34
N SER A 50 2.43 -5.92 -0.11
CA SER A 50 2.25 -7.32 0.29
C SER A 50 1.08 -7.96 -0.46
N CYS A 51 1.35 -9.04 -1.19
CA CYS A 51 0.32 -9.78 -1.93
C CYS A 51 -0.53 -10.63 -0.99
N HIS A 52 -1.86 -10.58 -1.15
CA HIS A 52 -2.77 -11.45 -0.39
C HIS A 52 -2.86 -12.87 -0.96
N ARG A 53 -2.37 -13.12 -2.18
CA ARG A 53 -2.46 -14.42 -2.86
C ARG A 53 -1.25 -15.32 -2.65
N CYS A 54 -0.06 -14.79 -2.86
CA CYS A 54 1.20 -15.55 -2.79
C CYS A 54 2.11 -15.10 -1.64
N GLU A 55 1.65 -14.15 -0.83
CA GLU A 55 2.38 -13.59 0.31
C GLU A 55 3.72 -12.93 -0.02
N ASN A 56 4.05 -12.76 -1.31
CA ASN A 56 5.23 -12.01 -1.72
C ASN A 56 5.18 -10.59 -1.18
N ARG A 57 6.33 -10.10 -0.72
CA ARG A 57 6.53 -8.77 -0.17
C ARG A 57 7.61 -8.07 -0.96
N TRP A 58 7.33 -6.85 -1.40
CA TRP A 58 8.27 -6.07 -2.18
C TRP A 58 8.21 -4.60 -1.80
N TRP A 59 9.21 -3.87 -2.27
CA TRP A 59 9.39 -2.46 -1.96
C TRP A 59 9.57 -1.67 -3.25
N ASN A 60 9.07 -0.44 -3.25
CA ASN A 60 9.29 0.51 -4.32
C ASN A 60 9.81 1.84 -3.77
N LYS A 61 10.55 2.58 -4.59
CA LYS A 61 10.92 3.98 -4.35
C LYS A 61 10.63 4.78 -5.60
N GLY A 62 9.73 5.76 -5.51
CA GLY A 62 9.27 6.54 -6.66
C GLY A 62 8.74 5.65 -7.79
N GLY A 63 7.96 4.62 -7.46
CA GLY A 63 7.39 3.67 -8.43
C GLY A 63 8.36 2.62 -9.00
N LYS A 64 9.64 2.61 -8.61
CA LYS A 64 10.62 1.62 -9.07
C LYS A 64 10.91 0.58 -8.01
N ALA A 65 11.07 -0.68 -8.42
CA ALA A 65 11.42 -1.79 -7.53
C ALA A 65 12.71 -1.52 -6.75
N LEU A 66 12.66 -1.76 -5.45
CA LEU A 66 13.76 -1.57 -4.51
C LEU A 66 14.04 -2.90 -3.79
N LYS A 67 15.30 -3.33 -3.80
CA LYS A 67 15.71 -4.56 -3.10
C LYS A 67 15.63 -4.39 -1.59
N LEU A 68 15.29 -5.46 -0.88
CA LEU A 68 15.21 -5.48 0.59
C LEU A 68 16.48 -4.95 1.25
N ASP A 69 17.66 -5.41 0.82
CA ASP A 69 18.94 -4.95 1.39
C ASP A 69 19.16 -3.43 1.23
N ALA A 70 18.65 -2.85 0.16
CA ALA A 70 18.73 -1.41 -0.06
C ALA A 70 17.80 -0.67 0.91
N VAL A 71 16.57 -1.15 1.11
CA VAL A 71 15.63 -0.60 2.11
C VAL A 71 16.23 -0.65 3.51
N LEU A 72 16.79 -1.79 3.91
CA LEU A 72 17.38 -1.96 5.24
C LEU A 72 18.59 -1.03 5.45
N LYS A 73 19.39 -0.78 4.40
CA LYS A 73 20.47 0.20 4.45
C LYS A 73 19.93 1.63 4.62
N LEU A 74 18.86 1.99 3.93
CA LEU A 74 18.22 3.31 4.08
C LEU A 74 17.64 3.49 5.49
N ALA A 75 16.90 2.49 5.99
CA ALA A 75 16.32 2.53 7.32
C ALA A 75 17.37 2.68 8.44
N ARG A 76 18.56 2.10 8.25
CA ARG A 76 19.69 2.20 9.19
C ARG A 76 20.47 3.51 9.12
N LYS A 77 20.34 4.29 8.04
CA LYS A 77 21.05 5.57 7.90
C LYS A 77 20.50 6.67 8.82
N ALA A 78 19.42 6.40 9.54
CA ALA A 78 18.93 7.21 10.64
C ALA A 78 20.07 7.48 11.64
N LYS A 79 20.56 8.71 11.68
CA LYS A 79 21.52 9.20 12.68
C LYS A 79 21.08 10.58 13.14
#